data_AF-A0A9P6XZF6-F1
#
_entry.id   AF-A0A9P6XZF6-F1
#
_cell.length_a   1.000
_cell.length_b   1.000
_cell.length_c   1.000
_cell.angle_alpha   90.00
_cell.angle_beta   90.00
_cell.angle_gamma   90.00
#
_symmetry.space_group_name_H-M   'P 1'
#
loop_
_entity.id
_entity.type
_entity.pdbx_description
1 polymer ?
#
loop_
_entity_poly.entity_id
_entity_poly.type
_entity_poly.pdbx_seq_one_letter_code
_entity_poly.pdbx_strand_id
1 'polypeptide(L)'
;MSCKEWTVLEKLLLSQAVYKYGEQSWLQVSSVLKQNALIQHRQSDFFDDKNCSLQYYGLIEKLEAEKDNPLPVVVQLARHLYIQRIQEIKNALVDGEQELGQLVSEIDLIRKGELDSQLLQMNAKEIEVCSTSIADKPKETIPLDSKLDNQRQKSWQKSVQILWQEIANHKSGPLFLNPIKKAKAPFYNKIVKKPLDLKIIKNRVREGVIKSTVEFERDIVLMLTNALMYNKEGTETYLLALEMLEDVKDQIELFKFANSFLKRKMV
;
A
#
# COMPACT_ATOMS: atom_id res chain seq x y z
N MET A 1 -1.37 3.67 -18.33
CA MET A 1 -1.89 4.97 -18.83
C MET A 1 -0.71 5.89 -19.10
N SER A 2 -0.75 6.67 -20.19
CA SER A 2 0.33 7.60 -20.54
C SER A 2 0.56 8.61 -19.42
N CYS A 3 1.83 8.86 -19.05
CA CYS A 3 2.20 9.85 -18.02
C CYS A 3 1.69 11.27 -18.36
N LYS A 4 1.35 11.53 -19.63
CA LYS A 4 0.89 12.83 -20.14
C LYS A 4 -0.63 13.00 -20.20
N GLU A 5 -1.41 11.93 -20.02
CA GLU A 5 -2.86 11.99 -20.18
C GLU A 5 -3.57 12.27 -18.84
N TRP A 6 -4.57 13.14 -18.89
CA TRP A 6 -5.42 13.46 -17.73
C TRP A 6 -6.49 12.38 -17.54
N THR A 7 -6.59 11.89 -16.31
CA THR A 7 -7.64 10.98 -15.82
C THR A 7 -9.01 11.68 -15.85
N VAL A 8 -10.09 10.89 -15.80
CA VAL A 8 -11.46 11.44 -15.72
C VAL A 8 -11.64 12.27 -14.45
N LEU A 9 -11.02 11.86 -13.33
CA LEU A 9 -11.03 12.64 -12.08
C LEU A 9 -10.37 14.01 -12.26
N GLU A 10 -9.18 14.07 -12.85
CA GLU A 10 -8.47 15.34 -13.10
C GLU A 10 -9.28 16.26 -14.05
N LYS A 11 -9.85 15.70 -15.12
CA LYS A 11 -10.73 16.43 -16.06
C LYS A 11 -12.00 16.96 -15.36
N LEU A 12 -12.60 16.17 -14.46
CA LEU A 12 -13.78 16.56 -13.70
C LEU A 12 -13.47 17.69 -12.72
N LEU A 13 -12.34 17.60 -11.99
CA LEU A 13 -11.89 18.66 -11.09
C LEU A 13 -11.59 19.96 -11.82
N LEU A 14 -10.97 19.89 -13.02
CA LEU A 14 -10.77 21.05 -13.88
C LEU A 14 -12.11 21.70 -14.27
N SER A 15 -13.08 20.90 -14.72
CA SER A 15 -14.40 21.39 -15.10
C SER A 15 -15.13 22.05 -13.92
N GLN A 16 -15.02 21.48 -12.72
CA GLN A 16 -15.60 22.07 -11.49
C GLN A 16 -14.93 23.39 -11.12
N ALA A 17 -13.59 23.48 -11.24
CA ALA A 17 -12.86 24.70 -10.97
C ALA A 17 -13.23 25.80 -11.97
N VAL A 18 -13.34 25.47 -13.26
CA VAL A 18 -13.77 26.42 -14.30
C VAL A 18 -15.21 26.86 -14.10
N TYR A 19 -16.12 25.96 -13.69
CA TYR A 19 -17.49 26.34 -13.33
C TYR A 19 -17.53 27.36 -12.18
N LYS A 20 -16.68 27.18 -11.17
CA LYS A 20 -16.65 28.04 -9.97
C LYS A 20 -15.99 29.40 -10.21
N TYR A 21 -14.85 29.44 -10.91
CA TYR A 21 -14.03 30.65 -11.03
C TYR A 21 -14.07 31.30 -12.43
N GLY A 22 -14.66 30.60 -13.41
CA GLY A 22 -14.72 31.02 -14.80
C GLY A 22 -13.43 30.77 -15.59
N GLU A 23 -13.57 30.67 -16.91
CA GLU A 23 -12.46 30.49 -17.85
C GLU A 23 -11.58 31.74 -18.03
N GLN A 24 -11.90 32.84 -17.35
CA GLN A 24 -11.06 34.05 -17.34
C GLN A 24 -10.03 34.05 -16.19
N SER A 25 -10.15 33.10 -15.25
CA SER A 25 -9.39 33.08 -14.00
C SER A 25 -8.45 31.85 -13.91
N TRP A 26 -7.67 31.58 -14.96
CA TRP A 26 -6.83 30.38 -15.05
C TRP A 26 -5.80 30.23 -13.94
N LEU A 27 -5.23 31.33 -13.44
CA LEU A 27 -4.33 31.29 -12.28
C LEU A 27 -5.02 30.74 -11.03
N GLN A 28 -6.28 31.12 -10.81
CA GLN A 28 -7.08 30.62 -9.69
C GLN A 28 -7.48 29.16 -9.88
N VAL A 29 -7.89 28.79 -11.11
CA VAL A 29 -8.22 27.40 -11.49
C VAL A 29 -7.01 26.48 -11.25
N SER A 30 -5.85 26.86 -11.76
CA SER A 30 -4.57 26.17 -11.61
C SER A 30 -4.19 26.03 -10.13
N SER A 31 -4.27 27.10 -9.35
CA SER A 31 -3.96 27.09 -7.91
C SER A 31 -4.83 26.10 -7.14
N VAL A 32 -6.14 26.06 -7.43
CA VAL A 32 -7.08 25.15 -6.76
C VAL A 32 -6.82 23.69 -7.12
N LEU A 33 -6.46 23.39 -8.37
CA LEU A 33 -6.07 22.04 -8.78
C LEU A 33 -4.79 21.57 -8.07
N LYS A 34 -3.77 22.42 -7.99
CA LYS A 34 -2.49 22.09 -7.30
C LYS A 34 -2.67 21.81 -5.81
N GLN A 35 -3.65 22.45 -5.17
CA GLN A 35 -3.95 22.26 -3.74
C GLN A 35 -4.91 21.09 -3.48
N ASN A 36 -5.47 20.47 -4.51
CA ASN A 36 -6.48 19.44 -4.34
C ASN A 36 -5.87 18.11 -3.88
N ALA A 37 -6.29 17.65 -2.70
CA ALA A 37 -5.79 16.44 -2.05
C ALA A 37 -5.90 15.17 -2.91
N LEU A 38 -6.88 15.09 -3.83
CA LEU A 38 -7.13 13.89 -4.64
C LEU A 38 -6.11 13.70 -5.78
N ILE A 39 -5.34 14.73 -6.13
CA ILE A 39 -4.42 14.74 -7.28
C ILE A 39 -2.99 15.16 -6.90
N GLN A 40 -2.63 15.09 -5.62
CA GLN A 40 -1.29 15.45 -5.12
C GLN A 40 -0.16 14.54 -5.61
N HIS A 41 -0.48 13.41 -6.26
CA HIS A 41 0.51 12.51 -6.85
C HIS A 41 1.17 13.09 -8.11
N ARG A 42 0.63 14.18 -8.70
CA ARG A 42 1.21 14.88 -9.85
C ARG A 42 2.07 16.05 -9.40
N GLN A 43 3.09 16.38 -10.19
CA GLN A 43 3.93 17.55 -9.94
C GLN A 43 3.16 18.87 -10.16
N SER A 44 3.53 19.91 -9.43
CA SER A 44 2.82 21.21 -9.46
C SER A 44 2.85 21.93 -10.80
N ASP A 45 3.86 21.69 -11.64
CA ASP A 45 3.97 22.20 -13.01
C ASP A 45 2.99 21.49 -13.96
N PHE A 46 2.57 20.26 -13.66
CA PHE A 46 1.59 19.52 -14.47
C PHE A 46 0.23 20.25 -14.57
N PHE A 47 -0.14 21.02 -13.55
CA PHE A 47 -1.39 21.78 -13.49
C PHE A 47 -1.18 23.29 -13.66
N ASP A 48 -0.18 23.72 -14.45
CA ASP A 48 -0.03 25.14 -14.78
C ASP A 48 -1.26 25.72 -15.51
N ASP A 49 -1.39 27.04 -15.48
CA ASP A 49 -2.54 27.79 -16.02
C ASP A 49 -2.73 27.58 -17.52
N LYS A 50 -1.64 27.50 -18.31
CA LYS A 50 -1.69 27.26 -19.75
C LYS A 50 -2.12 25.84 -20.07
N ASN A 51 -1.64 24.86 -19.32
CA ASN A 51 -2.03 23.47 -19.49
C ASN A 51 -3.50 23.28 -19.10
N CYS A 52 -3.95 23.89 -17.99
CA CYS A 52 -5.36 23.86 -17.59
C CYS A 52 -6.28 24.40 -18.67
N SER A 53 -5.95 25.56 -19.26
CA SER A 53 -6.76 26.14 -20.34
C SER A 53 -6.77 25.26 -21.59
N LEU A 54 -5.61 24.73 -21.99
CA LEU A 54 -5.48 23.85 -23.16
C LEU A 54 -6.31 22.57 -22.98
N GLN A 55 -6.25 21.94 -21.81
CA GLN A 55 -7.02 20.74 -21.50
C GLN A 55 -8.52 21.04 -21.50
N TYR A 56 -8.95 22.15 -20.91
CA TYR A 56 -10.36 22.52 -20.86
C TYR A 56 -10.95 22.73 -22.26
N TYR A 57 -10.28 23.49 -23.13
CA TYR A 57 -10.78 23.71 -24.49
C TYR A 57 -10.75 22.43 -25.33
N GLY A 58 -9.75 21.57 -25.16
CA GLY A 58 -9.74 20.25 -25.81
C GLY A 58 -10.84 19.31 -25.31
N LEU A 59 -11.35 19.49 -24.09
CA LEU A 59 -12.51 18.76 -23.58
C LEU A 59 -13.83 19.29 -24.15
N ILE A 60 -13.98 20.62 -24.25
CA ILE A 60 -15.16 21.23 -24.86
C ILE A 60 -15.27 20.86 -26.33
N GLU A 61 -14.16 20.88 -27.08
CA GLU A 61 -14.18 20.54 -28.51
C GLU A 61 -14.66 19.11 -28.77
N LYS A 62 -14.33 18.18 -27.86
CA LYS A 62 -14.80 16.79 -27.91
C LYS A 62 -16.22 16.59 -27.40
N LEU A 63 -16.77 17.58 -26.70
CA LEU A 63 -18.13 17.52 -26.22
C LEU A 63 -19.06 17.90 -27.37
N GLU A 64 -19.86 16.95 -27.83
CA GLU A 64 -20.99 17.21 -28.73
C GLU A 64 -22.09 17.95 -27.93
N ALA A 65 -21.84 19.22 -27.60
CA ALA A 65 -22.77 20.02 -26.82
C ALA A 65 -24.06 20.24 -27.63
N GLU A 66 -25.19 19.86 -27.04
CA GLU A 66 -26.51 20.12 -27.60
C GLU A 66 -26.73 21.64 -27.63
N LYS A 67 -26.80 22.23 -28.84
CA LYS A 67 -26.96 23.68 -29.02
C LYS A 67 -28.24 24.24 -28.39
N ASP A 68 -29.27 23.40 -28.23
CA ASP A 68 -30.56 23.76 -27.64
C ASP A 68 -30.64 23.49 -26.13
N ASN A 69 -29.55 23.03 -25.51
CA ASN A 69 -29.53 22.74 -24.09
C ASN A 69 -29.34 24.02 -23.27
N PRO A 70 -30.26 24.35 -22.33
CA PRO A 70 -30.19 25.59 -21.56
C PRO A 70 -29.04 25.61 -20.54
N LEU A 71 -28.36 24.49 -20.32
CA LEU A 71 -27.26 24.40 -19.37
C LEU A 71 -25.96 24.97 -19.98
N PRO A 72 -25.17 25.73 -19.20
CA PRO A 72 -23.84 26.15 -19.63
C PRO A 72 -22.97 24.97 -20.07
N VAL A 73 -22.14 25.15 -21.10
CA VAL A 73 -21.29 24.10 -21.67
C VAL A 73 -20.42 23.42 -20.60
N VAL A 74 -19.87 24.19 -19.66
CA VAL A 74 -19.08 23.66 -18.53
C VAL A 74 -19.87 22.71 -17.63
N VAL A 75 -21.18 22.95 -17.47
CA VAL A 75 -22.08 22.10 -16.67
C VAL A 75 -22.40 20.82 -17.43
N GLN A 76 -22.63 20.92 -18.74
CA GLN A 76 -22.81 19.74 -19.60
C GLN A 76 -21.56 18.86 -19.58
N LEU A 77 -20.37 19.46 -19.70
CA LEU A 77 -19.07 18.77 -19.59
C LEU A 77 -18.91 18.08 -18.24
N ALA A 78 -19.15 18.80 -17.15
CA ALA A 78 -19.04 18.24 -15.79
C ALA A 78 -20.00 17.07 -15.58
N ARG A 79 -21.23 17.14 -16.12
CA ARG A 79 -22.20 16.04 -16.05
C ARG A 79 -21.71 14.80 -16.81
N HIS A 80 -21.18 14.98 -18.02
CA HIS A 80 -20.63 13.87 -18.81
C HIS A 80 -19.46 13.19 -18.07
N LEU A 81 -18.50 13.99 -17.58
CA LEU A 81 -17.35 13.49 -16.84
C LEU A 81 -17.73 12.82 -15.51
N TYR A 82 -18.75 13.32 -14.83
CA TYR A 82 -19.29 12.70 -13.62
C TYR A 82 -19.83 11.29 -13.91
N ILE A 83 -20.60 11.14 -14.99
CA ILE A 83 -21.13 9.82 -15.40
C ILE A 83 -19.99 8.86 -15.73
N GLN A 84 -18.98 9.32 -16.48
CA GLN A 84 -17.78 8.52 -16.75
C GLN A 84 -17.09 8.09 -15.45
N ARG A 85 -16.95 9.00 -14.48
CA ARG A 85 -16.30 8.70 -13.20
C ARG A 85 -17.07 7.65 -12.39
N ILE A 86 -18.40 7.74 -12.38
CA ILE A 86 -19.24 6.72 -11.73
C ILE A 86 -19.05 5.37 -12.41
N GLN A 87 -18.93 5.32 -13.75
CA GLN A 87 -18.69 4.07 -14.46
C GLN A 87 -17.30 3.49 -14.15
N GLU A 88 -16.25 4.32 -14.09
CA GLU A 88 -14.91 3.88 -13.67
C GLU A 88 -14.93 3.26 -12.27
N ILE A 89 -15.61 3.91 -11.32
CA ILE A 89 -15.70 3.41 -9.93
C ILE A 89 -16.47 2.08 -9.89
N LYS A 90 -17.57 1.97 -10.66
CA LYS A 90 -18.32 0.71 -10.76
C LYS A 90 -17.47 -0.42 -11.35
N ASN A 91 -16.73 -0.15 -12.42
CA ASN A 91 -15.85 -1.14 -13.03
C ASN A 91 -14.76 -1.57 -12.06
N ALA A 92 -14.11 -0.62 -11.36
CA ALA A 92 -13.08 -0.93 -10.37
C ALA A 92 -13.60 -1.77 -9.20
N LEU A 93 -14.87 -1.58 -8.79
CA LEU A 93 -15.50 -2.44 -7.79
C LEU A 93 -15.67 -3.87 -8.29
N VAL A 94 -16.17 -4.04 -9.52
CA VAL A 94 -16.34 -5.36 -10.14
C VAL A 94 -14.98 -6.06 -10.31
N ASP A 95 -13.96 -5.33 -10.74
CA ASP A 95 -12.60 -5.87 -10.88
C ASP A 95 -12.03 -6.31 -9.53
N GLY A 96 -12.24 -5.51 -8.48
CA GLY A 96 -11.85 -5.86 -7.11
C GLY A 96 -12.59 -7.08 -6.55
N GLU A 97 -13.88 -7.22 -6.84
CA GLU A 97 -14.67 -8.40 -6.47
C GLU A 97 -14.16 -9.67 -7.20
N GLN A 98 -13.77 -9.54 -8.46
CA GLN A 98 -13.17 -10.64 -9.22
C GLN A 98 -11.80 -11.05 -8.67
N GLU A 99 -10.93 -10.09 -8.37
CA GLU A 99 -9.61 -10.35 -7.77
C GLU A 99 -9.76 -11.04 -6.39
N LEU A 100 -10.67 -10.54 -5.56
CA LEU A 100 -11.01 -11.19 -4.28
C LEU A 100 -11.50 -12.63 -4.49
N GLY A 101 -12.40 -12.84 -5.46
CA GLY A 101 -12.91 -14.16 -5.80
C GLY A 101 -11.81 -15.14 -6.23
N GLN A 102 -10.85 -14.68 -7.03
CA GLN A 102 -9.69 -15.46 -7.45
C GLN A 102 -8.83 -15.85 -6.25
N LEU A 103 -8.51 -14.89 -5.37
CA LEU A 103 -7.71 -15.15 -4.17
C LEU A 103 -8.41 -16.11 -3.20
N VAL A 104 -9.73 -16.00 -3.04
CA VAL A 104 -10.51 -16.94 -2.21
C VAL A 104 -10.44 -18.34 -2.79
N SER A 105 -10.60 -18.49 -4.11
CA SER A 105 -10.45 -19.77 -4.79
C SER A 105 -9.05 -20.35 -4.62
N GLU A 106 -8.02 -19.53 -4.73
CA GLU A 106 -6.63 -19.93 -4.51
C GLU A 106 -6.40 -20.43 -3.06
N ILE A 107 -6.91 -19.69 -2.07
CA ILE A 107 -6.83 -20.08 -0.65
C ILE A 107 -7.51 -21.45 -0.42
N ASP A 108 -8.66 -21.69 -1.04
CA ASP A 108 -9.37 -22.95 -0.88
C ASP A 108 -8.62 -24.12 -1.55
N LEU A 109 -8.00 -23.90 -2.71
CA LEU A 109 -7.15 -24.89 -3.35
C LEU A 109 -5.89 -25.20 -2.53
N ILE A 110 -5.27 -24.18 -1.91
CA ILE A 110 -4.15 -24.38 -0.97
C ILE A 110 -4.60 -25.19 0.24
N ARG A 111 -5.76 -24.87 0.83
CA ARG A 111 -6.29 -25.60 2.00
C ARG A 111 -6.61 -27.06 1.70
N LYS A 112 -7.01 -27.37 0.47
CA LYS A 112 -7.27 -28.75 0.01
C LYS A 112 -5.99 -29.50 -0.36
N GLY A 113 -4.83 -28.84 -0.39
CA GLY A 113 -3.55 -29.43 -0.82
C GLY A 113 -3.47 -29.67 -2.34
N GLU A 114 -4.41 -29.12 -3.12
CA GLU A 114 -4.45 -29.32 -4.57
C GLU A 114 -3.38 -28.50 -5.30
N LEU A 115 -2.95 -27.36 -4.71
CA LEU A 115 -1.85 -26.55 -5.22
C LEU A 115 -0.46 -27.18 -4.98
N ASP A 116 -0.33 -28.14 -4.05
CA ASP A 116 0.97 -28.79 -3.76
C ASP A 116 1.51 -29.56 -4.97
N SER A 117 0.61 -30.13 -5.78
CA SER A 117 0.96 -30.82 -7.02
C SER A 117 1.46 -29.85 -8.11
N GLN A 118 0.92 -28.63 -8.15
CA GLN A 118 1.38 -27.58 -9.07
C GLN A 118 2.75 -27.03 -8.67
N LEU A 119 3.02 -26.89 -7.36
CA LEU A 119 4.35 -26.54 -6.86
C LEU A 119 5.40 -27.59 -7.24
N LEU A 120 5.06 -28.88 -7.14
CA LEU A 120 5.95 -29.98 -7.59
C LEU A 120 6.21 -29.94 -9.10
N GLN A 121 5.19 -29.63 -9.92
CA GLN A 121 5.34 -29.49 -11.36
C GLN A 121 6.10 -28.23 -11.77
N MET A 122 5.93 -27.11 -11.06
CA MET A 122 6.68 -25.88 -11.30
C MET A 122 8.17 -26.07 -10.98
N ASN A 123 8.50 -26.72 -9.86
CA ASN A 123 9.87 -27.13 -9.57
C ASN A 123 10.43 -28.07 -10.64
N ALA A 124 9.63 -29.02 -11.16
CA ALA A 124 10.05 -29.92 -12.23
C ALA A 124 10.30 -29.18 -13.56
N LYS A 125 9.49 -28.17 -13.89
CA LYS A 125 9.65 -27.33 -15.09
C LYS A 125 10.81 -26.35 -14.99
N GLU A 126 11.07 -25.79 -13.81
CA GLU A 126 12.27 -24.97 -13.57
C GLU A 126 13.56 -25.81 -13.71
N ILE A 127 13.51 -27.11 -13.38
CA ILE A 127 14.60 -28.06 -13.64
C ILE A 127 14.74 -28.36 -15.15
N GLU A 128 13.64 -28.44 -15.90
CA GLU A 128 13.65 -28.76 -17.33
C GLU A 128 14.16 -27.59 -18.20
N VAL A 129 13.83 -26.34 -17.84
CA VAL A 129 14.30 -25.12 -18.55
C VAL A 129 15.81 -24.90 -18.39
N CYS A 130 16.44 -25.43 -17.34
CA CYS A 130 17.89 -25.35 -17.15
C CYS A 130 18.67 -26.43 -17.94
N SER A 131 17.98 -27.40 -18.55
CA SER A 131 18.62 -28.60 -19.11
C SER A 131 19.02 -28.53 -20.60
N THR A 132 18.77 -27.43 -21.31
CA THR A 132 19.15 -27.31 -22.74
C THR A 132 20.59 -26.89 -23.01
N SER A 133 21.46 -26.78 -22.01
CA SER A 133 22.90 -26.57 -22.24
C SER A 133 23.74 -27.09 -21.10
N ILE A 134 24.22 -28.33 -21.24
CA ILE A 134 25.62 -28.80 -21.11
C ILE A 134 25.60 -30.30 -20.80
N ALA A 135 26.29 -31.05 -21.66
CA ALA A 135 26.48 -32.48 -21.58
C ALA A 135 27.29 -32.90 -20.34
N ASP A 136 26.96 -34.11 -19.86
CA ASP A 136 27.75 -35.04 -19.07
C ASP A 136 28.62 -34.49 -17.92
N LYS A 137 28.10 -34.60 -16.69
CA LYS A 137 28.92 -35.00 -15.51
C LYS A 137 28.06 -35.58 -14.37
N PRO A 138 28.62 -36.49 -13.56
CA PRO A 138 27.86 -37.43 -12.76
C PRO A 138 27.25 -36.81 -11.49
N LYS A 139 26.18 -37.47 -11.02
CA LYS A 139 25.44 -37.23 -9.79
C LYS A 139 26.36 -36.88 -8.61
N GLU A 140 26.36 -35.60 -8.22
CA GLU A 140 26.85 -35.15 -6.91
C GLU A 140 25.75 -34.33 -6.21
N THR A 141 25.26 -34.90 -5.11
CA THR A 141 24.49 -34.22 -4.08
C THR A 141 25.43 -33.33 -3.25
N ILE A 142 25.50 -32.00 -3.47
CA ILE A 142 26.18 -31.07 -2.53
C ILE A 142 25.48 -29.67 -2.45
N PRO A 143 25.33 -29.09 -1.24
CA PRO A 143 24.66 -27.82 -0.94
C PRO A 143 25.61 -26.60 -1.03
N LEU A 144 25.19 -25.48 -1.66
CA LEU A 144 26.09 -24.33 -1.84
C LEU A 144 25.56 -22.90 -1.57
N ASP A 145 24.28 -22.62 -1.27
CA ASP A 145 23.83 -21.21 -1.07
C ASP A 145 23.28 -20.85 0.33
N SER A 146 23.21 -21.82 1.25
CA SER A 146 22.62 -21.58 2.58
C SER A 146 23.42 -20.64 3.49
N LYS A 147 24.72 -20.44 3.24
CA LYS A 147 25.59 -19.60 4.09
C LYS A 147 25.38 -18.11 3.82
N LEU A 148 25.24 -17.70 2.57
CA LEU A 148 25.07 -16.29 2.19
C LEU A 148 23.70 -15.78 2.65
N ASP A 149 22.66 -16.57 2.44
CA ASP A 149 21.31 -16.27 2.93
C ASP A 149 21.26 -16.20 4.46
N ASN A 150 21.92 -17.13 5.15
CA ASN A 150 22.02 -17.07 6.61
C ASN A 150 22.78 -15.82 7.11
N GLN A 151 23.81 -15.38 6.39
CA GLN A 151 24.55 -14.17 6.74
C GLN A 151 23.71 -12.90 6.52
N ARG A 152 23.01 -12.82 5.38
CA ARG A 152 22.07 -11.74 5.06
C ARG A 152 20.94 -11.67 6.08
N GLN A 153 20.40 -12.82 6.46
CA GLN A 153 19.34 -12.94 7.46
C GLN A 153 19.80 -12.45 8.83
N LYS A 154 20.99 -12.87 9.28
CA LYS A 154 21.58 -12.41 10.55
C LYS A 154 21.85 -10.90 10.54
N SER A 155 22.31 -10.36 9.42
CA SER A 155 22.52 -8.91 9.26
C SER A 155 21.20 -8.15 9.39
N TRP A 156 20.16 -8.59 8.68
CA TRP A 156 18.82 -8.02 8.77
C TRP A 156 18.24 -8.12 10.20
N GLN A 157 18.39 -9.26 10.87
CA GLN A 157 17.96 -9.43 12.26
C GLN A 157 18.59 -8.40 13.20
N LYS A 158 19.89 -8.11 13.03
CA LYS A 158 20.57 -7.08 13.84
C LYS A 158 20.00 -5.68 13.56
N SER A 159 19.81 -5.33 12.29
CA SER A 159 19.25 -4.03 11.91
C SER A 159 17.81 -3.84 12.43
N VAL A 160 16.96 -4.85 12.27
CA VAL A 160 15.58 -4.81 12.78
C VAL A 160 15.54 -4.84 14.31
N GLN A 161 16.52 -5.47 14.97
CA GLN A 161 16.62 -5.43 16.42
C GLN A 161 16.89 -4.03 16.96
N ILE A 162 17.59 -3.17 16.21
CA ILE A 162 17.80 -1.75 16.55
C ILE A 162 16.49 -0.97 16.38
N LEU A 163 15.83 -1.13 15.23
CA LEU A 163 14.52 -0.52 14.99
C LEU A 163 13.50 -0.92 16.06
N TRP A 164 13.48 -2.19 16.46
CA TRP A 164 12.65 -2.67 17.57
C TRP A 164 12.96 -1.94 18.89
N GLN A 165 14.23 -1.64 19.19
CA GLN A 165 14.60 -0.90 20.40
C GLN A 165 14.09 0.54 20.34
N GLU A 166 14.20 1.20 19.18
CA GLU A 166 13.67 2.56 18.97
C GLU A 166 12.15 2.59 19.21
N ILE A 167 11.43 1.63 18.63
CA ILE A 167 9.98 1.47 18.84
C ILE A 167 9.66 1.19 20.32
N ALA A 168 10.43 0.31 20.99
CA ALA A 168 10.22 -0.02 22.39
C ALA A 168 10.51 1.16 23.34
N ASN A 169 11.42 2.06 22.95
CA ASN A 169 11.77 3.27 23.69
C ASN A 169 10.87 4.47 23.36
N HIS A 170 9.90 4.31 22.46
CA HIS A 170 8.85 5.30 22.27
C HIS A 170 8.19 5.64 23.62
N LYS A 171 7.72 6.88 23.80
CA LYS A 171 7.09 7.34 25.05
C LYS A 171 5.95 6.43 25.52
N SER A 172 5.17 5.88 24.58
CA SER A 172 4.06 4.95 24.85
C SER A 172 4.49 3.47 24.83
N GLY A 173 5.74 3.17 24.46
CA GLY A 173 6.29 1.81 24.31
C GLY A 173 6.09 0.89 25.53
N PRO A 174 6.27 1.36 26.78
CA PRO A 174 6.04 0.54 27.97
C PRO A 174 4.64 -0.07 28.08
N LEU A 175 3.61 0.55 27.48
CA LEU A 175 2.23 0.02 27.46
C LEU A 175 2.11 -1.27 26.63
N PHE A 176 2.94 -1.43 25.62
CA PHE A 176 2.88 -2.52 24.63
C PHE A 176 4.00 -3.55 24.80
N LEU A 177 4.80 -3.43 25.86
CA LEU A 177 5.99 -4.26 26.05
C LEU A 177 5.67 -5.71 26.44
N ASN A 178 4.59 -5.94 27.17
CA ASN A 178 4.23 -7.23 27.74
C ASN A 178 2.79 -7.62 27.41
N PRO A 179 2.45 -8.92 27.45
CA PRO A 179 1.08 -9.38 27.23
C PRO A 179 0.08 -8.69 28.15
N ILE A 180 -1.09 -8.35 27.60
CA ILE A 180 -2.16 -7.70 28.35
C ILE A 180 -2.77 -8.68 29.35
N LYS A 181 -2.74 -8.31 30.63
CA LYS A 181 -3.37 -9.09 31.71
C LYS A 181 -4.87 -8.90 31.70
N LYS A 182 -5.64 -9.97 31.95
CA LYS A 182 -7.12 -9.97 32.01
C LYS A 182 -7.69 -8.89 32.96
N ALA A 183 -6.98 -8.57 34.05
CA ALA A 183 -7.39 -7.53 34.99
C ALA A 183 -7.35 -6.11 34.38
N LYS A 184 -6.44 -5.85 33.44
CA LYS A 184 -6.33 -4.56 32.75
C LYS A 184 -7.27 -4.44 31.55
N ALA A 185 -7.61 -5.56 30.93
CA ALA A 185 -8.49 -5.61 29.77
C ALA A 185 -9.42 -6.83 29.87
N PRO A 186 -10.60 -6.67 30.50
CA PRO A 186 -11.60 -7.72 30.57
C PRO A 186 -12.03 -8.17 29.16
N PHE A 187 -12.15 -9.48 28.98
CA PHE A 187 -12.56 -10.09 27.69
C PHE A 187 -11.65 -9.81 26.49
N TYR A 188 -10.44 -9.25 26.68
CA TYR A 188 -9.51 -8.94 25.60
C TYR A 188 -9.28 -10.12 24.65
N ASN A 189 -8.94 -11.30 25.19
CA ASN A 189 -8.69 -12.52 24.40
C ASN A 189 -9.93 -13.08 23.67
N LYS A 190 -11.14 -12.62 24.01
CA LYS A 190 -12.36 -13.01 23.27
C LYS A 190 -12.57 -12.11 22.05
N ILE A 191 -12.21 -10.84 22.18
CA ILE A 191 -12.40 -9.79 21.16
C ILE A 191 -11.21 -9.80 20.19
N VAL A 192 -9.99 -9.70 20.72
CA VAL A 192 -8.74 -9.70 19.94
C VAL A 192 -8.31 -11.15 19.64
N LYS A 193 -8.33 -11.52 18.36
CA LYS A 193 -8.06 -12.90 17.91
C LYS A 193 -6.57 -13.24 17.81
N LYS A 194 -5.72 -12.24 17.56
CA LYS A 194 -4.27 -12.40 17.43
C LYS A 194 -3.56 -11.42 18.36
N PRO A 195 -3.55 -11.69 19.69
CA PRO A 195 -2.86 -10.83 20.63
C PRO A 195 -1.35 -10.84 20.35
N LEU A 196 -0.75 -9.65 20.36
CA LEU A 196 0.68 -9.43 20.20
C LEU A 196 1.15 -8.38 21.22
N ASP A 197 2.44 -8.42 21.51
CA ASP A 197 3.18 -7.42 22.27
C ASP A 197 4.62 -7.35 21.75
N LEU A 198 5.34 -6.28 22.09
CA LEU A 198 6.69 -6.05 21.57
C LEU A 198 7.66 -7.19 21.93
N LYS A 199 7.49 -7.85 23.08
CA LYS A 199 8.36 -8.96 23.51
C LYS A 199 8.10 -10.21 22.66
N ILE A 200 6.85 -10.51 22.32
CA ILE A 200 6.52 -11.58 21.36
C ILE A 200 7.14 -11.29 20.00
N ILE A 201 7.00 -10.07 19.49
CA ILE A 201 7.52 -9.68 18.17
C ILE A 201 9.04 -9.81 18.14
N LYS A 202 9.74 -9.34 19.18
CA LYS A 202 11.19 -9.50 19.32
C LYS A 202 11.62 -10.96 19.28
N ASN A 203 10.93 -11.83 20.03
CA ASN A 203 11.26 -13.24 20.08
C ASN A 203 11.05 -13.90 18.70
N ARG A 204 9.98 -13.54 17.99
CA ARG A 204 9.72 -14.04 16.62
C ARG A 204 10.79 -13.63 15.61
N VAL A 205 11.36 -12.42 15.73
CA VAL A 205 12.51 -12.00 14.91
C VAL A 205 13.74 -12.85 15.24
N ARG A 206 14.04 -13.04 16.54
CA ARG A 206 15.19 -13.82 17.01
C ARG A 206 15.11 -15.30 16.60
N GLU A 207 13.91 -15.87 16.69
CA GLU A 207 13.63 -17.27 16.33
C GLU A 207 13.52 -17.49 14.81
N GLY A 208 13.61 -16.43 14.01
CA GLY A 208 13.55 -16.50 12.55
C GLY A 208 12.15 -16.79 12.02
N VAL A 209 11.11 -16.58 12.83
CA VAL A 209 9.70 -16.65 12.40
C VAL A 209 9.37 -15.43 11.55
N ILE A 210 9.82 -14.24 11.97
CA ILE A 210 9.78 -13.02 11.17
C ILE A 210 11.12 -12.92 10.43
N LYS A 211 11.06 -12.94 9.10
CA LYS A 211 12.24 -12.97 8.23
C LYS A 211 12.41 -11.71 7.38
N SER A 212 11.40 -10.87 7.30
CA SER A 212 11.42 -9.66 6.47
C SER A 212 10.87 -8.43 7.20
N THR A 213 11.25 -7.25 6.72
CA THR A 213 10.74 -5.97 7.25
C THR A 213 9.23 -5.86 7.11
N VAL A 214 8.65 -6.43 6.05
CA VAL A 214 7.19 -6.45 5.80
C VAL A 214 6.47 -7.26 6.87
N GLU A 215 7.01 -8.43 7.24
CA GLU A 215 6.45 -9.25 8.32
C GLU A 215 6.59 -8.58 9.70
N PHE A 216 7.71 -7.90 9.94
CA PHE A 216 7.95 -7.15 11.17
C PHE A 216 6.94 -6.01 11.32
N GLU A 217 6.78 -5.20 10.27
CA GLU A 217 5.80 -4.12 10.20
C GLU A 217 4.39 -4.63 10.41
N ARG A 218 4.00 -5.71 9.72
CA ARG A 218 2.67 -6.32 9.87
C ARG A 218 2.38 -6.66 11.33
N ASP A 219 3.31 -7.30 12.03
CA ASP A 219 3.11 -7.71 13.42
C ASP A 219 3.06 -6.49 14.37
N ILE A 220 3.86 -5.44 14.13
CA ILE A 220 3.84 -4.18 14.88
C ILE A 220 2.52 -3.41 14.68
N VAL A 221 2.09 -3.25 13.43
CA VAL A 221 0.83 -2.57 13.09
C VAL A 221 -0.35 -3.37 13.65
N LEU A 222 -0.33 -4.70 13.59
CA LEU A 222 -1.37 -5.54 14.17
C LEU A 222 -1.46 -5.36 15.70
N MET A 223 -0.34 -5.27 16.40
CA MET A 223 -0.31 -5.01 17.84
C MET A 223 -1.01 -3.68 18.20
N LEU A 224 -0.68 -2.60 17.49
CA LEU A 224 -1.25 -1.27 17.76
C LEU A 224 -2.72 -1.17 17.31
N THR A 225 -3.07 -1.75 16.16
CA THR A 225 -4.47 -1.76 15.69
C THR A 225 -5.39 -2.63 16.55
N ASN A 226 -4.88 -3.72 17.16
CA ASN A 226 -5.61 -4.45 18.19
C ASN A 226 -5.95 -3.56 19.39
N ALA A 227 -5.02 -2.69 19.80
CA ALA A 227 -5.27 -1.74 20.87
C ALA A 227 -6.30 -0.69 20.46
N LEU A 228 -6.22 -0.15 19.24
CA LEU A 228 -7.22 0.81 18.72
C LEU A 228 -8.62 0.20 18.60
N MET A 229 -8.72 -1.07 18.17
CA MET A 229 -10.01 -1.75 18.03
C MET A 229 -10.65 -2.08 19.37
N TYR A 230 -9.85 -2.51 20.36
CA TYR A 230 -10.36 -2.87 21.67
C TYR A 230 -10.71 -1.65 22.53
N ASN A 231 -9.91 -0.59 22.46
CA ASN A 231 -10.11 0.60 23.28
C ASN A 231 -11.08 1.58 22.58
N LYS A 232 -12.01 2.15 23.35
CA LYS A 232 -12.94 3.15 22.81
C LYS A 232 -12.18 4.40 22.34
N GLU A 233 -12.60 4.95 21.20
CA GLU A 233 -12.06 6.20 20.67
C GLU A 233 -12.11 7.33 21.70
N GLY A 234 -11.04 8.14 21.74
CA GLY A 234 -10.87 9.23 22.69
C GLY A 234 -10.40 8.85 24.10
N THR A 235 -10.28 7.55 24.42
CA THR A 235 -9.62 7.13 25.67
C THR A 235 -8.12 7.36 25.59
N GLU A 236 -7.46 7.55 26.74
CA GLU A 236 -6.00 7.77 26.81
C GLU A 236 -5.22 6.66 26.10
N THR A 237 -5.57 5.39 26.35
CA THR A 237 -4.90 4.25 25.70
C THR A 237 -5.11 4.23 24.19
N TYR A 238 -6.29 4.63 23.70
CA TYR A 238 -6.55 4.76 22.27
C TYR A 238 -5.66 5.84 21.64
N LEU A 239 -5.62 7.03 22.25
CA LEU A 239 -4.84 8.16 21.74
C LEU A 239 -3.33 7.85 21.73
N LEU A 240 -2.80 7.24 22.80
CA LEU A 240 -1.40 6.83 22.88
C LEU A 240 -1.04 5.73 21.86
N ALA A 241 -1.98 4.83 21.55
CA ALA A 241 -1.80 3.81 20.52
C ALA A 241 -1.83 4.41 19.11
N LEU A 242 -2.70 5.39 18.87
CA LEU A 242 -2.84 6.07 17.58
C LEU A 242 -1.59 6.87 17.26
N GLU A 243 -1.13 7.67 18.22
CA GLU A 243 0.10 8.45 18.08
C GLU A 243 1.32 7.54 17.86
N MET A 244 1.47 6.48 18.66
CA MET A 244 2.56 5.52 18.45
C MET A 244 2.47 4.82 17.09
N LEU A 245 1.28 4.59 16.55
CA LEU A 245 1.11 3.97 15.22
C LEU A 245 1.58 4.89 14.09
N GLU A 246 1.34 6.19 14.19
CA GLU A 246 1.82 7.18 13.23
C GLU A 246 3.35 7.27 13.27
N ASP A 247 3.93 7.47 14.45
CA ASP A 247 5.38 7.58 14.64
C ASP A 247 6.13 6.32 14.16
N VAL A 248 5.62 5.15 14.48
CA VAL A 248 6.26 3.87 14.14
C VAL A 248 6.17 3.58 12.63
N LYS A 249 5.10 4.00 11.95
CA LYS A 249 5.01 3.89 10.49
C LYS A 249 6.11 4.71 9.81
N ASP A 250 6.31 5.95 10.25
CA ASP A 250 7.36 6.81 9.71
C ASP A 250 8.76 6.25 9.95
N GLN A 251 9.01 5.71 11.16
CA GLN A 251 10.27 5.01 11.48
C GLN A 251 10.52 3.81 10.56
N ILE A 252 9.49 2.99 10.32
CA ILE A 252 9.59 1.80 9.45
C ILE A 252 9.80 2.20 7.99
N GLU A 253 9.12 3.24 7.49
CA GLU A 253 9.31 3.74 6.13
C GLU A 253 10.71 4.30 5.93
N LEU A 254 11.22 5.08 6.88
CA LEU A 254 12.61 5.56 6.86
C LEU A 254 13.60 4.39 6.85
N PHE A 255 13.35 3.36 7.65
CA PHE A 255 14.15 2.15 7.67
C PHE A 255 14.13 1.41 6.33
N LYS A 256 12.96 1.24 5.70
CA LYS A 256 12.84 0.63 4.35
C LYS A 256 13.59 1.45 3.31
N PHE A 257 13.43 2.77 3.33
CA PHE A 257 14.12 3.70 2.44
C PHE A 257 15.64 3.56 2.57
N ALA A 258 16.19 3.67 3.77
CA ALA A 258 17.64 3.53 4.02
C ALA A 258 18.19 2.19 3.51
N ASN A 259 17.47 1.08 3.76
CA ASN A 259 17.87 -0.24 3.28
C ASN A 259 17.76 -0.40 1.75
N SER A 260 16.85 0.31 1.09
CA SER A 260 16.74 0.30 -0.37
C SER A 260 17.90 1.05 -1.04
N PHE A 261 18.38 2.15 -0.45
CA PHE A 261 19.53 2.91 -0.94
C PHE A 261 20.84 2.15 -0.80
N LEU A 262 21.04 1.44 0.32
CA LEU A 262 22.23 0.61 0.52
C LEU A 262 22.32 -0.55 -0.47
N LYS A 263 21.17 -1.12 -0.90
CA LYS A 263 21.15 -2.15 -1.94
C LYS A 263 21.53 -1.61 -3.33
N ARG A 264 21.25 -0.33 -3.63
CA ARG A 264 21.56 0.29 -4.93
C ARG A 264 23.02 0.74 -5.08
N LYS A 265 23.77 0.92 -3.99
CA LYS A 265 25.21 1.27 -4.03
C LYS A 265 26.15 0.06 -4.13
N MET A 266 25.64 -1.16 -4.04
CA MET A 266 26.43 -2.41 -4.09
C MET A 266 26.26 -3.19 -5.40
N VAL A 267 25.65 -2.57 -6.43
CA VAL A 267 25.56 -3.10 -7.80
C VAL A 267 26.31 -2.18 -8.72
#